data_AF-A0A7M7GVS2-F1
#
_entry.id   AF-A0A7M7GVS2-F1
#
_cell.length_a   1.000
_cell.length_b   1.000
_cell.length_c   1.000
_cell.angle_alpha   90.00
_cell.angle_beta   90.00
_cell.angle_gamma   90.00
#
_symmetry.space_group_name_H-M   'P 1'
#
loop_
_entity.id
_entity.type
_entity.pdbx_description
1 polymer ?
#
loop_
_entity_poly.entity_id
_entity_poly.type
_entity_poly.pdbx_seq_one_letter_code
_entity_poly.pdbx_strand_id
1 'polypeptide(L)'
;MLNGFLLNAQQETIGGPSNNEVMDIFLMNGCKRTINVSTRDHSGEVLKKVYKQLKLSEQYYSYFVLFIVAQDEANSIHLLRKLQDFESPFITIKHLHIIGSRIVLGKNYWDIGYDLKLMNDEVATNLLYIQAIAEIQWGWIHITDELKSQLNILQKQGKEKEYLDIVRSSKYYGYIQFAPCFCDYPQPNSRVLIAIGRNELNLRILFNEEQHEKVFKVSRMRCWRITTLQNGSERGGEESDDFNLELSFEYLIAKNQLQWITVISEQAILMSVCLQAMIDELLSKTIDSSNKIQEVSQKSWIYVMRDGQSITVGSSSKESEDSKKNYYFKQPSKSEPIMKKLADRLSIVKIKRSNDVRNNISDKVQGKQTLEYDIKENNAFRMIGDDDL
;
A
#
# COMPACT_ATOMS: atom_id res chain seq x y z
N MET A 1 -13.83 13.04 5.85
CA MET A 1 -13.37 13.70 7.10
C MET A 1 -11.93 13.32 7.40
N LEU A 2 -11.61 12.04 7.64
CA LEU A 2 -10.25 11.58 7.92
C LEU A 2 -9.23 11.93 6.82
N ASN A 3 -9.55 11.69 5.54
CA ASN A 3 -8.61 11.98 4.45
C ASN A 3 -8.23 13.47 4.38
N GLY A 4 -9.21 14.36 4.56
CA GLY A 4 -8.97 15.80 4.62
C GLY A 4 -8.13 16.19 5.83
N PHE A 5 -8.35 15.58 6.99
CA PHE A 5 -7.51 15.79 8.18
C PHE A 5 -6.06 15.37 7.92
N LEU A 6 -5.83 14.16 7.41
CA LEU A 6 -4.48 13.61 7.16
C LEU A 6 -3.73 14.40 6.07
N LEU A 7 -4.42 14.81 5.02
CA LEU A 7 -3.84 15.66 3.96
C LEU A 7 -3.38 17.01 4.52
N ASN A 8 -4.20 17.65 5.37
CA ASN A 8 -3.82 18.92 5.99
C ASN A 8 -2.66 18.74 6.98
N ALA A 9 -2.66 17.65 7.76
CA ALA A 9 -1.54 17.33 8.64
C ALA A 9 -0.23 17.10 7.86
N GLN A 10 -0.30 16.46 6.68
CA GLN A 10 0.84 16.30 5.78
C GLN A 10 1.34 17.67 5.29
N GLN A 11 0.45 18.55 4.84
CA GLN A 11 0.81 19.89 4.38
C GLN A 11 1.45 20.73 5.50
N GLU A 12 0.86 20.68 6.69
CA GLU A 12 1.35 21.40 7.85
C GLU A 12 2.76 20.96 8.26
N THR A 13 3.04 19.66 8.16
CA THR A 13 4.37 19.10 8.48
C THR A 13 5.46 19.63 7.55
N ILE A 14 5.16 19.82 6.26
CA ILE A 14 6.14 20.35 5.30
C ILE A 14 6.38 21.84 5.49
N GLY A 15 5.34 22.60 5.84
CA GLY A 15 5.42 24.05 5.98
C GLY A 15 5.73 24.74 4.65
N GLY A 16 4.72 25.27 3.97
CA GLY A 16 4.94 25.99 2.71
C GLY A 16 3.67 26.56 2.10
N PRO A 17 3.79 27.53 1.18
CA PRO A 17 2.65 28.06 0.45
C PRO A 17 2.03 26.99 -0.45
N SER A 18 0.70 27.05 -0.60
CA SER A 18 -0.03 26.24 -1.58
C SER A 18 0.27 26.74 -2.99
N ASN A 19 1.29 26.17 -3.62
CA ASN A 19 1.70 26.52 -4.98
C ASN A 19 1.16 25.52 -6.01
N ASN A 20 0.94 26.02 -7.22
CA ASN A 20 0.81 25.19 -8.40
C ASN A 20 2.21 24.81 -8.88
N GLU A 21 2.43 23.52 -9.00
CA GLU A 21 3.69 22.88 -9.32
C GLU A 21 3.49 21.97 -10.54
N VAL A 22 4.59 21.55 -11.14
CA VAL A 22 4.57 20.60 -12.25
C VAL A 22 5.09 19.26 -11.76
N MET A 23 4.41 18.18 -12.14
CA MET A 23 4.75 16.83 -11.74
C MET A 23 4.67 15.86 -12.90
N ASP A 24 5.62 14.95 -12.96
CA ASP A 24 5.64 13.86 -13.93
C ASP A 24 4.99 12.59 -13.34
N ILE A 25 4.01 12.06 -14.07
CA ILE A 25 3.41 10.75 -13.84
C ILE A 25 3.84 9.83 -14.99
N PHE A 26 4.25 8.62 -14.66
CA PHE A 26 4.75 7.65 -15.63
C PHE A 26 3.71 6.57 -15.92
N LEU A 27 3.69 6.07 -17.14
CA LEU A 27 3.08 4.79 -17.47
C LEU A 27 4.08 3.66 -17.22
N MET A 28 3.61 2.43 -17.17
CA MET A 28 4.46 1.27 -16.82
C MET A 28 5.61 1.01 -17.81
N ASN A 29 5.49 1.44 -19.06
CA ASN A 29 6.59 1.43 -20.04
C ASN A 29 7.57 2.62 -19.91
N GLY A 30 7.45 3.45 -18.88
CA GLY A 30 8.28 4.64 -18.69
C GLY A 30 7.85 5.88 -19.48
N CYS A 31 6.75 5.80 -20.26
CA CYS A 31 6.22 6.98 -20.94
C CYS A 31 5.74 8.02 -19.93
N LYS A 32 6.16 9.28 -20.13
CA LYS A 32 5.92 10.38 -19.19
C LYS A 32 4.68 11.19 -19.53
N ARG A 33 3.95 11.64 -18.50
CA ARG A 33 2.81 12.54 -18.54
C ARG A 33 3.00 13.63 -17.51
N THR A 34 3.32 14.82 -17.99
CA THR A 34 3.54 16.01 -17.16
C THR A 34 2.21 16.70 -16.91
N ILE A 35 1.88 16.96 -15.64
CA ILE A 35 0.63 17.57 -15.19
C ILE A 35 0.89 18.69 -14.18
N ASN A 36 -0.02 19.67 -14.16
CA ASN A 36 -0.01 20.72 -13.14
C ASN A 36 -0.73 20.21 -11.88
N VAL A 37 -0.05 20.23 -10.75
CA VAL A 37 -0.56 19.78 -9.44
C VAL A 37 -0.46 20.90 -8.42
N SER A 38 -1.37 20.93 -7.46
CA SER A 38 -1.22 21.71 -6.24
C SER A 38 -0.63 20.83 -5.16
N THR A 39 0.12 21.40 -4.21
CA THR A 39 0.51 20.69 -2.97
C THR A 39 -0.71 20.17 -2.19
N ARG A 40 -1.90 20.73 -2.45
CA ARG A 40 -3.18 20.31 -1.88
C ARG A 40 -3.93 19.24 -2.65
N ASP A 41 -3.47 18.87 -3.84
CA ASP A 41 -4.11 17.79 -4.58
C ASP A 41 -3.77 16.46 -3.91
N HIS A 42 -4.79 15.77 -3.43
CA HIS A 42 -4.62 14.39 -3.00
C HIS A 42 -4.56 13.44 -4.20
N SER A 43 -4.15 12.19 -3.98
CA SER A 43 -3.90 11.20 -5.03
C SER A 43 -5.08 11.02 -6.00
N GLY A 44 -6.32 11.01 -5.49
CA GLY A 44 -7.53 11.01 -6.31
C GLY A 44 -7.69 12.22 -7.25
N GLU A 45 -7.36 13.44 -6.81
CA GLU A 45 -7.42 14.63 -7.69
C GLU A 45 -6.31 14.61 -8.76
N VAL A 46 -5.11 14.15 -8.38
CA VAL A 46 -4.02 13.95 -9.34
C VAL A 46 -4.41 12.88 -10.37
N LEU A 47 -5.03 11.78 -9.93
CA LEU A 47 -5.53 10.73 -10.81
C LEU A 47 -6.56 11.26 -11.82
N LYS A 48 -7.52 12.10 -11.38
CA LYS A 48 -8.49 12.76 -12.28
C LYS A 48 -7.81 13.60 -13.36
N LYS A 49 -6.73 14.32 -13.02
CA LYS A 49 -5.94 15.10 -13.99
C LYS A 49 -5.26 14.19 -15.02
N VAL A 50 -4.70 13.06 -14.57
CA VAL A 50 -4.12 12.04 -15.46
C VAL A 50 -5.18 11.46 -16.41
N TYR A 51 -6.38 11.13 -15.90
CA TYR A 51 -7.48 10.62 -16.73
C TYR A 51 -7.88 11.60 -17.83
N LYS A 52 -8.01 12.90 -17.50
CA LYS A 52 -8.30 13.95 -18.49
C LYS A 52 -7.24 14.03 -19.58
N GLN A 53 -5.97 13.92 -19.21
CA GLN A 53 -4.86 13.96 -20.18
C GLN A 53 -4.81 12.71 -21.07
N LEU A 54 -5.14 11.53 -20.52
CA LEU A 54 -5.20 10.27 -21.26
C LEU A 54 -6.50 10.08 -22.04
N LYS A 55 -7.52 10.93 -21.81
CA LYS A 55 -8.90 10.76 -22.32
C LYS A 55 -9.53 9.42 -21.89
N LEU A 56 -9.16 8.93 -20.70
CA LEU A 56 -9.74 7.72 -20.12
C LEU A 56 -11.08 8.05 -19.44
N SER A 57 -12.09 7.20 -19.66
CA SER A 57 -13.42 7.39 -19.08
C SER A 57 -13.42 7.31 -17.55
N GLU A 58 -14.18 8.20 -16.91
CA GLU A 58 -14.31 8.29 -15.45
C GLU A 58 -14.93 7.03 -14.83
N GLN A 59 -15.67 6.23 -15.62
CA GLN A 59 -16.21 4.94 -15.16
C GLN A 59 -15.11 3.96 -14.72
N TYR A 60 -13.86 4.22 -15.09
CA TYR A 60 -12.72 3.38 -14.76
C TYR A 60 -11.93 3.82 -13.52
N TYR A 61 -12.34 4.89 -12.81
CA TYR A 61 -11.58 5.43 -11.67
C TYR A 61 -11.22 4.41 -10.58
N SER A 62 -12.04 3.38 -10.37
CA SER A 62 -11.75 2.33 -9.37
C SER A 62 -10.69 1.32 -9.82
N TYR A 63 -10.38 1.25 -11.11
CA TYR A 63 -9.51 0.21 -11.69
C TYR A 63 -8.05 0.62 -11.84
N PHE A 64 -7.73 1.91 -11.75
CA PHE A 64 -6.35 2.40 -11.83
C PHE A 64 -6.05 3.34 -10.68
N VAL A 65 -4.83 3.25 -10.14
CA VAL A 65 -4.36 4.13 -9.06
C VAL A 65 -2.92 4.55 -9.31
N LEU A 66 -2.44 5.47 -8.48
CA LEU A 66 -1.06 5.90 -8.49
C LEU A 66 -0.24 5.04 -7.52
N PHE A 67 0.86 4.50 -8.01
CA PHE A 67 1.85 3.77 -7.23
C PHE A 67 3.18 4.52 -7.21
N ILE A 68 3.96 4.27 -6.19
CA ILE A 68 5.38 4.64 -6.16
C ILE A 68 6.17 3.39 -6.49
N VAL A 69 7.03 3.49 -7.50
CA VAL A 69 8.04 2.47 -7.84
C VAL A 69 9.42 3.06 -7.66
N ALA A 70 10.40 2.22 -7.39
CA ALA A 70 11.82 2.56 -7.42
C ALA A 70 12.54 1.74 -8.47
N GLN A 71 13.57 2.33 -9.07
CA GLN A 71 14.50 1.65 -9.95
C GLN A 71 15.85 1.59 -9.25
N ASP A 72 16.37 0.37 -9.05
CA ASP A 72 17.69 0.19 -8.47
C ASP A 72 18.83 0.37 -9.49
N GLU A 73 20.07 0.30 -9.03
CA GLU A 73 21.28 0.44 -9.87
C GLU A 73 21.39 -0.65 -10.93
N ALA A 74 20.79 -1.82 -10.71
CA ALA A 74 20.73 -2.92 -11.67
C ALA A 74 19.56 -2.75 -12.67
N ASN A 75 18.89 -1.59 -12.68
CA ASN A 75 17.70 -1.29 -13.46
C ASN A 75 16.49 -2.19 -13.16
N SER A 76 16.47 -2.86 -12.01
CA SER A 76 15.31 -3.61 -11.57
C SER A 76 14.26 -2.66 -10.99
N ILE A 77 13.01 -2.86 -11.40
CA ILE A 77 11.88 -2.07 -10.92
C ILE A 77 11.24 -2.77 -9.72
N HIS A 78 11.09 -2.04 -8.63
CA HIS A 78 10.45 -2.50 -7.40
C HIS A 78 9.23 -1.65 -7.10
N LEU A 79 8.09 -2.28 -6.83
CA LEU A 79 6.91 -1.59 -6.33
C LEU A 79 7.10 -1.25 -4.85
N LEU A 80 7.07 0.04 -4.49
CA LEU A 80 7.21 0.45 -3.10
C LEU A 80 5.86 0.40 -2.38
N ARG A 81 4.87 1.12 -2.93
CA ARG A 81 3.50 1.13 -2.39
C ARG A 81 2.51 1.84 -3.29
N LYS A 82 1.23 1.59 -3.04
CA LYS A 82 0.10 2.40 -3.50
C LYS A 82 0.02 3.70 -2.72
N LEU A 83 -0.24 4.82 -3.41
CA LEU A 83 -0.59 6.09 -2.76
C LEU A 83 -2.02 6.03 -2.23
N GLN A 84 -2.17 6.40 -0.97
CA GLN A 84 -3.47 6.46 -0.31
C GLN A 84 -4.24 7.72 -0.71
N ASP A 85 -5.56 7.66 -0.62
CA ASP A 85 -6.47 8.74 -1.04
C ASP A 85 -6.28 10.05 -0.28
N PHE A 86 -5.61 10.00 0.88
CA PHE A 86 -5.31 11.17 1.71
C PHE A 86 -3.95 11.79 1.42
N GLU A 87 -3.08 11.13 0.66
CA GLU A 87 -1.73 11.61 0.40
C GLU A 87 -1.72 12.61 -0.74
N SER A 88 -0.90 13.65 -0.61
CA SER A 88 -0.48 14.51 -1.73
C SER A 88 0.68 13.84 -2.48
N PRO A 89 0.50 13.35 -3.72
CA PRO A 89 1.56 12.66 -4.47
C PRO A 89 2.81 13.52 -4.64
N PHE A 90 2.63 14.83 -4.84
CA PHE A 90 3.72 15.78 -4.98
C PHE A 90 4.55 15.90 -3.71
N ILE A 91 3.89 16.08 -2.56
CA ILE A 91 4.60 16.14 -1.27
C ILE A 91 5.28 14.81 -1.00
N THR A 92 4.57 13.70 -1.18
CA THR A 92 5.07 12.36 -0.90
C THR A 92 6.35 12.06 -1.70
N ILE A 93 6.38 12.29 -3.02
CA ILE A 93 7.57 11.98 -3.81
C ILE A 93 8.75 12.92 -3.50
N LYS A 94 8.47 14.20 -3.22
CA LYS A 94 9.51 15.21 -2.97
C LYS A 94 10.30 14.95 -1.68
N HIS A 95 9.66 14.30 -0.71
CA HIS A 95 10.26 13.95 0.58
C HIS A 95 10.59 12.46 0.67
N LEU A 96 10.47 11.72 -0.43
CA LEU A 96 10.90 10.34 -0.49
C LEU A 96 12.39 10.30 -0.84
N HIS A 97 13.23 9.93 0.14
CA HIS A 97 14.68 9.84 -0.02
C HIS A 97 15.12 8.52 -0.67
N ILE A 98 14.39 8.06 -1.69
CA ILE A 98 14.71 6.84 -2.43
C ILE A 98 15.09 7.21 -3.86
N ILE A 99 16.34 6.97 -4.22
CA ILE A 99 16.88 7.23 -5.56
C ILE A 99 16.11 6.39 -6.58
N GLY A 100 15.86 6.96 -7.77
CA GLY A 100 15.13 6.28 -8.83
C GLY A 100 13.63 6.12 -8.56
N SER A 101 13.10 6.73 -7.50
CA SER A 101 11.66 6.69 -7.21
C SER A 101 10.85 7.56 -8.16
N ARG A 102 9.70 7.03 -8.61
CA ARG A 102 8.77 7.74 -9.49
C ARG A 102 7.34 7.30 -9.25
N ILE A 103 6.39 8.15 -9.61
CA ILE A 103 4.96 7.83 -9.56
C ILE A 103 4.51 7.23 -10.88
N VAL A 104 3.87 6.07 -10.83
CA VAL A 104 3.32 5.37 -11.99
C VAL A 104 1.81 5.19 -11.88
N LEU A 105 1.12 5.25 -13.02
CA LEU A 105 -0.26 4.78 -13.14
C LEU A 105 -0.25 3.25 -13.35
N GLY A 106 -0.98 2.52 -12.52
CA GLY A 106 -1.09 1.06 -12.63
C GLY A 106 -2.48 0.55 -12.26
N LYS A 107 -2.77 -0.70 -12.66
CA LYS A 107 -4.03 -1.39 -12.31
C LYS A 107 -4.18 -1.58 -10.79
N ASN A 108 -5.41 -1.52 -10.29
CA ASN A 108 -5.76 -1.64 -8.87
C ASN A 108 -6.94 -2.60 -8.67
N TYR A 109 -6.71 -3.87 -8.98
CA TYR A 109 -7.65 -4.97 -8.72
C TYR A 109 -6.89 -6.29 -8.82
N TRP A 110 -7.43 -7.32 -8.19
CA TRP A 110 -6.86 -8.66 -8.15
C TRP A 110 -7.57 -9.63 -9.09
N ASP A 111 -8.85 -9.38 -9.38
CA ASP A 111 -9.61 -10.16 -10.36
C ASP A 111 -9.31 -9.77 -11.80
N ILE A 112 -8.61 -10.67 -12.49
CA ILE A 112 -8.33 -10.58 -13.92
C ILE A 112 -9.59 -10.66 -14.80
N GLY A 113 -10.75 -10.97 -14.22
CA GLY A 113 -12.05 -10.85 -14.88
C GLY A 113 -12.40 -9.40 -15.24
N TYR A 114 -11.91 -8.43 -14.46
CA TYR A 114 -12.10 -7.01 -14.78
C TYR A 114 -11.38 -6.56 -16.05
N ASP A 115 -10.33 -7.27 -16.47
CA ASP A 115 -9.66 -7.02 -17.75
C ASP A 115 -10.65 -7.07 -18.91
N LEU A 116 -11.58 -8.03 -18.93
CA LEU A 116 -12.57 -8.17 -20.01
C LEU A 116 -13.45 -6.94 -20.13
N LYS A 117 -13.79 -6.31 -19.00
CA LYS A 117 -14.57 -5.07 -18.98
C LYS A 117 -13.74 -3.89 -19.47
N LEU A 118 -12.48 -3.81 -19.06
CA LEU A 118 -11.55 -2.74 -19.44
C LEU A 118 -11.15 -2.82 -20.91
N MET A 119 -11.02 -4.03 -21.46
CA MET A 119 -10.68 -4.28 -22.87
C MET A 119 -11.78 -3.85 -23.87
N ASN A 120 -12.93 -3.36 -23.37
CA ASN A 120 -13.96 -2.73 -24.20
C ASN A 120 -13.68 -1.25 -24.50
N ASP A 121 -12.74 -0.64 -23.79
CA ASP A 121 -12.28 0.74 -24.02
C ASP A 121 -10.85 0.73 -24.57
N GLU A 122 -10.59 1.52 -25.61
CA GLU A 122 -9.30 1.53 -26.30
C GLU A 122 -8.15 2.03 -25.41
N VAL A 123 -8.39 3.09 -24.64
CA VAL A 123 -7.37 3.68 -23.75
C VAL A 123 -7.07 2.73 -22.61
N ALA A 124 -8.10 2.14 -21.99
CA ALA A 124 -7.93 1.14 -20.94
C ALA A 124 -7.22 -0.12 -21.46
N THR A 125 -7.57 -0.61 -22.66
CA THR A 125 -6.89 -1.73 -23.32
C THR A 125 -5.39 -1.44 -23.46
N ASN A 126 -5.04 -0.28 -24.01
CA ASN A 126 -3.65 0.12 -24.20
C ASN A 126 -2.90 0.24 -22.86
N LEU A 127 -3.53 0.74 -21.79
CA LEU A 127 -2.92 0.78 -20.46
C LEU A 127 -2.61 -0.62 -19.91
N LEU A 128 -3.54 -1.58 -20.06
CA LEU A 128 -3.31 -2.97 -19.68
C LEU A 128 -2.19 -3.61 -20.52
N TYR A 129 -2.20 -3.35 -21.83
CA TYR A 129 -1.20 -3.85 -22.76
C TYR A 129 0.21 -3.33 -22.43
N ILE A 130 0.34 -2.02 -22.19
CA ILE A 130 1.59 -1.38 -21.77
C ILE A 130 2.09 -1.98 -20.45
N GLN A 131 1.20 -2.18 -19.47
CA GLN A 131 1.56 -2.77 -18.19
C GLN A 131 2.00 -4.24 -18.34
N ALA A 132 1.28 -5.04 -19.14
CA ALA A 132 1.62 -6.43 -19.40
C ALA A 132 2.99 -6.58 -20.08
N ILE A 133 3.32 -5.73 -21.06
CA ILE A 133 4.65 -5.71 -21.68
C ILE A 133 5.73 -5.43 -20.63
N ALA A 134 5.53 -4.40 -19.81
CA ALA A 134 6.51 -4.01 -18.80
C ALA A 134 6.73 -5.13 -17.76
N GLU A 135 5.65 -5.75 -17.27
CA GLU A 135 5.71 -6.86 -16.31
C GLU A 135 6.39 -8.11 -16.88
N ILE A 136 6.24 -8.40 -18.19
CA ILE A 136 7.00 -9.46 -18.87
C ILE A 136 8.49 -9.08 -18.97
N GLN A 137 8.81 -7.84 -19.34
CA GLN A 137 10.19 -7.36 -19.45
C GLN A 137 10.92 -7.37 -18.10
N TRP A 138 10.22 -7.08 -17.00
CA TRP A 138 10.75 -7.17 -15.64
C TRP A 138 10.82 -8.60 -15.10
N GLY A 139 10.32 -9.59 -15.86
CA GLY A 139 10.29 -10.99 -15.44
C GLY A 139 9.29 -11.30 -14.33
N TRP A 140 8.27 -10.45 -14.15
CA TRP A 140 7.19 -10.69 -13.18
C TRP A 140 6.18 -11.69 -13.73
N ILE A 141 5.86 -11.58 -15.02
CA ILE A 141 5.05 -12.56 -15.74
C ILE A 141 5.98 -13.54 -16.44
N HIS A 142 5.75 -14.83 -16.22
CA HIS A 142 6.56 -15.87 -16.85
C HIS A 142 5.97 -16.28 -18.20
N ILE A 143 6.78 -16.16 -19.25
CA ILE A 143 6.44 -16.47 -20.63
C ILE A 143 7.47 -17.46 -21.19
N THR A 144 6.98 -18.56 -21.78
CA THR A 144 7.81 -19.54 -22.49
C THR A 144 8.39 -18.95 -23.79
N ASP A 145 9.51 -19.46 -24.28
CA ASP A 145 10.14 -18.96 -25.52
C ASP A 145 9.23 -19.04 -26.77
N GLU A 146 8.37 -20.07 -26.84
CA GLU A 146 7.38 -20.21 -27.91
C GLU A 146 6.35 -19.07 -27.89
N LEU A 147 5.68 -18.87 -26.75
CA LEU A 147 4.76 -17.75 -26.55
C LEU A 147 5.44 -16.40 -26.76
N LYS A 148 6.70 -16.23 -26.36
CA LYS A 148 7.46 -14.99 -26.57
C LYS A 148 7.57 -14.65 -28.06
N SER A 149 7.83 -15.65 -28.90
CA SER A 149 7.87 -15.49 -30.36
C SER A 149 6.52 -15.03 -30.92
N GLN A 150 5.43 -15.63 -30.45
CA GLN A 150 4.08 -15.25 -30.86
C GLN A 150 3.70 -13.83 -30.41
N LEU A 151 4.00 -13.48 -29.16
CA LEU A 151 3.76 -12.14 -28.60
C LEU A 151 4.52 -11.05 -29.36
N ASN A 152 5.75 -11.33 -29.78
CA ASN A 152 6.54 -10.40 -30.61
C ASN A 152 5.89 -10.15 -31.98
N ILE A 153 5.25 -11.16 -32.58
CA ILE A 153 4.52 -11.00 -33.85
C ILE A 153 3.29 -10.11 -33.63
N LEU A 154 2.50 -10.39 -32.59
CA LEU A 154 1.30 -9.60 -32.26
C LEU A 154 1.66 -8.14 -31.94
N GLN A 155 2.75 -7.91 -31.22
CA GLN A 155 3.27 -6.58 -30.93
C GLN A 155 3.63 -5.82 -32.21
N LYS A 156 4.31 -6.45 -33.17
CA LYS A 156 4.62 -5.84 -34.48
C LYS A 156 3.37 -5.54 -35.31
N GLN A 157 2.31 -6.34 -35.14
CA GLN A 157 1.04 -6.18 -35.84
C GLN A 157 0.07 -5.22 -35.15
N GLY A 158 0.40 -4.70 -33.96
CA GLY A 158 -0.48 -3.81 -33.18
C GLY A 158 -1.74 -4.51 -32.65
N LYS A 159 -1.71 -5.84 -32.48
CA LYS A 159 -2.86 -6.64 -32.03
C LYS A 159 -2.92 -6.74 -30.51
N GLU A 160 -3.21 -5.62 -29.84
CA GLU A 160 -3.15 -5.49 -28.37
C GLU A 160 -4.11 -6.45 -27.64
N LYS A 161 -5.34 -6.63 -28.14
CA LYS A 161 -6.32 -7.51 -27.49
C LYS A 161 -5.91 -8.98 -27.56
N GLU A 162 -5.50 -9.44 -28.75
CA GLU A 162 -4.99 -10.82 -28.93
C GLU A 162 -3.73 -11.05 -28.09
N TYR A 163 -2.86 -10.04 -27.96
CA TYR A 163 -1.69 -10.10 -27.07
C TYR A 163 -2.13 -10.30 -25.61
N LEU A 164 -3.07 -9.48 -25.13
CA LEU A 164 -3.59 -9.58 -23.77
C LEU A 164 -4.27 -10.92 -23.50
N ASP A 165 -5.04 -11.45 -24.46
CA ASP A 165 -5.73 -12.75 -24.30
C ASP A 165 -4.73 -13.89 -24.04
N ILE A 166 -3.56 -13.87 -24.69
CA ILE A 166 -2.48 -14.83 -24.42
C ILE A 166 -1.87 -14.58 -23.03
N VAL A 167 -1.46 -13.34 -22.75
CA VAL A 167 -0.72 -13.02 -21.52
C VAL A 167 -1.55 -13.26 -20.26
N ARG A 168 -2.87 -13.03 -20.32
CA ARG A 168 -3.80 -13.28 -19.20
C ARG A 168 -3.83 -14.73 -18.75
N SER A 169 -3.49 -15.67 -19.64
CA SER A 169 -3.39 -17.11 -19.32
C SER A 169 -2.02 -17.52 -18.77
N SER A 170 -1.03 -16.62 -18.81
CA SER A 170 0.35 -16.91 -18.44
C SER A 170 0.57 -16.93 -16.93
N LYS A 171 1.60 -17.65 -16.49
CA LYS A 171 1.92 -17.79 -15.06
C LYS A 171 2.35 -16.44 -14.49
N TYR A 172 1.83 -16.13 -13.31
CA TYR A 172 2.01 -14.88 -12.58
C TYR A 172 1.38 -13.62 -13.21
N TYR A 173 0.58 -13.74 -14.27
CA TYR A 173 -0.29 -12.63 -14.66
C TYR A 173 -1.29 -12.31 -13.54
N GLY A 174 -1.38 -11.03 -13.17
CA GLY A 174 -2.21 -10.56 -12.06
C GLY A 174 -1.57 -10.71 -10.67
N TYR A 175 -0.25 -10.94 -10.60
CA TYR A 175 0.50 -10.97 -9.35
C TYR A 175 1.38 -9.73 -9.22
N ILE A 176 1.66 -9.35 -7.98
CA ILE A 176 2.73 -8.42 -7.63
C ILE A 176 3.93 -9.25 -7.18
N GLN A 177 5.07 -9.05 -7.86
CA GLN A 177 6.34 -9.67 -7.50
C GLN A 177 7.13 -8.74 -6.58
N PHE A 178 7.69 -9.31 -5.52
CA PHE A 178 8.51 -8.62 -4.53
C PHE A 178 9.99 -8.82 -4.80
N ALA A 179 10.84 -7.98 -4.20
CA ALA A 179 12.28 -8.17 -4.22
C ALA A 179 12.66 -9.50 -3.53
N PRO A 180 13.77 -10.15 -3.94
CA PRO A 180 14.27 -11.33 -3.25
C PRO A 180 14.46 -11.07 -1.76
N CYS A 181 13.99 -11.99 -0.93
CA CYS A 181 13.97 -11.83 0.53
C CYS A 181 14.25 -13.18 1.22
N PHE A 182 14.08 -13.23 2.55
CA PHE A 182 14.31 -14.44 3.34
C PHE A 182 13.02 -14.97 3.97
N CYS A 183 12.94 -16.29 4.16
CA CYS A 183 11.82 -16.95 4.82
C CYS A 183 12.30 -18.10 5.70
N ASP A 184 11.55 -18.42 6.76
CA ASP A 184 11.77 -19.58 7.62
C ASP A 184 11.25 -20.92 7.05
N TYR A 185 10.62 -20.87 5.87
CA TYR A 185 10.09 -22.02 5.16
C TYR A 185 10.82 -22.27 3.83
N PRO A 186 11.14 -23.53 3.47
CA PRO A 186 10.94 -24.77 4.23
C PRO A 186 11.98 -24.95 5.36
N GLN A 187 13.05 -24.16 5.33
CA GLN A 187 14.10 -24.13 6.34
C GLN A 187 14.39 -22.67 6.73
N PRO A 188 14.92 -22.41 7.95
CA PRO A 188 15.37 -21.09 8.35
C PRO A 188 16.30 -20.44 7.33
N ASN A 189 16.14 -19.13 7.11
CA ASN A 189 16.95 -18.33 6.19
C ASN A 189 16.94 -18.81 4.72
N SER A 190 15.85 -19.45 4.28
CA SER A 190 15.66 -19.79 2.87
C SER A 190 15.55 -18.50 2.06
N ARG A 191 16.39 -18.34 1.03
CA ARG A 191 16.30 -17.22 0.09
C ARG A 191 15.16 -17.47 -0.88
N VAL A 192 14.22 -16.54 -0.96
CA VAL A 192 12.97 -16.73 -1.70
C VAL A 192 12.61 -15.52 -2.55
N LEU A 193 11.77 -15.75 -3.55
CA LEU A 193 11.09 -14.74 -4.32
C LEU A 193 9.58 -14.89 -4.11
N ILE A 194 8.93 -13.82 -3.65
CA ILE A 194 7.50 -13.84 -3.32
C ILE A 194 6.70 -13.19 -4.44
N ALA A 195 5.57 -13.80 -4.78
CA ALA A 195 4.55 -13.22 -5.64
C ALA A 195 3.17 -13.36 -4.99
N ILE A 196 2.43 -12.26 -4.87
CA ILE A 196 1.09 -12.25 -4.28
C ILE A 196 0.07 -11.89 -5.36
N GLY A 197 -0.99 -12.66 -5.48
CA GLY A 197 -2.05 -12.46 -6.47
C GLY A 197 -2.97 -13.67 -6.56
N ARG A 198 -4.10 -13.54 -7.26
CA ARG A 198 -5.07 -14.64 -7.46
C ARG A 198 -5.45 -15.41 -6.18
N ASN A 199 -5.61 -14.69 -5.08
CA ASN A 199 -5.96 -15.22 -3.75
C ASN A 199 -4.94 -16.21 -3.16
N GLU A 200 -3.67 -16.03 -3.52
CA GLU A 200 -2.56 -16.83 -3.00
C GLU A 200 -1.27 -16.00 -2.87
N LEU A 201 -0.38 -16.50 -2.01
CA LEU A 201 1.01 -16.08 -1.89
C LEU A 201 1.88 -17.23 -2.39
N ASN A 202 2.64 -16.98 -3.44
CA ASN A 202 3.59 -17.92 -4.02
C ASN A 202 5.00 -17.62 -3.52
N LEU A 203 5.64 -18.64 -2.97
CA LEU A 203 7.01 -18.60 -2.47
C LEU A 203 7.87 -19.48 -3.40
N ARG A 204 8.72 -18.85 -4.19
CA ARG A 204 9.72 -19.54 -5.02
C ARG A 204 11.05 -19.56 -4.29
N ILE A 205 11.54 -20.76 -4.01
CA ILE A 205 12.79 -20.96 -3.29
C ILE A 205 13.94 -20.90 -4.30
N LEU A 206 14.93 -20.06 -4.00
CA LEU A 206 16.10 -19.84 -4.83
C LEU A 206 17.25 -20.76 -4.35
N PHE A 207 17.13 -22.07 -4.58
CA PHE A 207 18.22 -23.05 -4.38
C PHE A 207 18.92 -23.37 -5.72
N ASN A 208 20.18 -23.79 -5.65
CA ASN A 208 21.07 -24.11 -6.79
C ASN A 208 20.37 -24.94 -7.89
N GLU A 209 19.89 -24.24 -8.92
CA GLU A 209 19.33 -24.73 -10.20
C GLU A 209 17.90 -25.28 -10.19
N GLU A 210 17.38 -25.80 -9.07
CA GLU A 210 15.98 -26.26 -8.97
C GLU A 210 15.07 -25.27 -8.23
N GLN A 211 14.27 -24.50 -8.99
CA GLN A 211 13.24 -23.64 -8.40
C GLN A 211 12.08 -24.45 -7.85
N HIS A 212 12.03 -24.57 -6.52
CA HIS A 212 10.91 -25.15 -5.82
C HIS A 212 9.88 -24.07 -5.51
N GLU A 213 8.62 -24.31 -5.84
CA GLU A 213 7.53 -23.37 -5.58
C GLU A 213 6.56 -23.93 -4.54
N LYS A 214 6.22 -23.09 -3.55
CA LYS A 214 5.18 -23.36 -2.58
C LYS A 214 4.07 -22.31 -2.70
N VAL A 215 2.83 -22.79 -2.85
CA VAL A 215 1.63 -21.97 -2.94
C VAL A 215 0.91 -21.94 -1.59
N PHE A 216 0.65 -20.74 -1.07
CA PHE A 216 -0.13 -20.51 0.15
C PHE A 216 -1.44 -19.81 -0.20
N LYS A 217 -2.54 -20.57 -0.23
CA LYS A 217 -3.90 -20.01 -0.43
C LYS A 217 -4.30 -19.07 0.70
N VAL A 218 -4.75 -17.86 0.37
CA VAL A 218 -5.15 -16.84 1.37
C VAL A 218 -6.30 -17.33 2.25
N SER A 219 -7.23 -18.13 1.70
CA SER A 219 -8.34 -18.73 2.46
C SER A 219 -7.91 -19.65 3.60
N ARG A 220 -6.64 -20.11 3.61
CA ARG A 220 -6.08 -20.97 4.66
C ARG A 220 -5.18 -20.20 5.64
N MET A 221 -5.04 -18.89 5.46
CA MET A 221 -4.31 -18.01 6.38
C MET A 221 -5.27 -17.54 7.46
N ARG A 222 -5.07 -17.93 8.72
CA ARG A 222 -5.96 -17.53 9.82
C ARG A 222 -5.80 -16.05 10.17
N CYS A 223 -4.55 -15.61 10.26
CA CYS A 223 -4.16 -14.25 10.55
C CYS A 223 -2.74 -13.98 10.06
N TRP A 224 -2.35 -12.70 10.05
CA TRP A 224 -0.96 -12.31 9.86
C TRP A 224 -0.61 -11.11 10.73
N ARG A 225 0.69 -10.90 10.94
CA ARG A 225 1.23 -9.78 11.71
C ARG A 225 2.46 -9.21 11.02
N ILE A 226 2.68 -7.92 11.26
CA ILE A 226 3.92 -7.24 10.88
C ILE A 226 4.71 -6.98 12.16
N THR A 227 5.98 -7.31 12.16
CA THR A 227 6.92 -7.04 13.26
C THR A 227 8.11 -6.26 12.76
N THR A 228 8.57 -5.30 13.57
CA THR A 228 9.84 -4.59 13.39
C THR A 228 10.86 -5.22 14.32
N LEU A 229 11.93 -5.75 13.76
CA LEU A 229 13.10 -6.19 14.51
C LEU A 229 14.09 -5.04 14.55
N GLN A 230 14.32 -4.51 15.75
CA GLN A 230 15.47 -3.66 16.00
C GLN A 230 16.69 -4.55 16.18
N ASN A 231 17.62 -4.51 15.24
CA ASN A 231 18.91 -5.14 15.42
C ASN A 231 19.66 -4.34 16.49
N GLY A 232 19.55 -4.75 17.75
CA GLY A 232 20.26 -4.12 18.85
C GLY A 232 21.77 -4.25 18.65
N SER A 233 22.43 -3.21 18.13
CA SER A 233 23.87 -3.13 18.22
C SER A 233 24.25 -2.75 19.65
N GLU A 234 24.66 -3.74 20.45
CA GLU A 234 25.48 -3.50 21.65
C GLU A 234 26.92 -3.05 21.30
N ARG A 235 27.17 -2.49 20.11
CA ARG A 235 28.48 -1.97 19.74
C ARG A 235 28.34 -0.55 19.24
N GLY A 236 28.75 0.39 20.09
CA GLY A 236 28.83 1.80 19.77
C GLY A 236 29.62 2.03 18.48
N GLY A 237 28.98 2.70 17.53
CA GLY A 237 29.57 3.06 16.25
C GLY A 237 28.49 3.24 15.18
N GLU A 238 28.05 4.49 15.01
CA GLU A 238 27.25 5.05 13.90
C GLU A 238 25.80 4.53 13.74
N GLU A 239 24.87 5.48 13.66
CA GLU A 239 23.42 5.33 13.62
C GLU A 239 22.94 4.71 12.29
N SER A 240 23.22 3.43 12.02
CA SER A 240 22.42 2.68 11.05
C SER A 240 21.21 2.11 11.78
N ASP A 241 20.08 2.82 11.68
CA ASP A 241 18.75 2.37 12.08
C ASP A 241 18.28 1.23 11.14
N ASP A 242 19.03 0.12 11.10
CA ASP A 242 18.75 -1.06 10.29
C ASP A 242 17.63 -1.87 10.97
N PHE A 243 16.39 -1.41 10.76
CA PHE A 243 15.20 -2.15 11.15
C PHE A 243 14.90 -3.22 10.11
N ASN A 244 14.83 -4.48 10.54
CA ASN A 244 14.31 -5.55 9.72
C ASN A 244 12.79 -5.60 9.87
N LEU A 245 12.07 -5.63 8.75
CA LEU A 245 10.63 -5.83 8.73
C LEU A 245 10.31 -7.29 8.46
N GLU A 246 9.32 -7.82 9.18
CA GLU A 246 8.85 -9.19 9.00
C GLU A 246 7.34 -9.22 8.78
N LEU A 247 6.90 -10.13 7.91
CA LEU A 247 5.53 -10.56 7.79
C LEU A 247 5.45 -12.02 8.24
N SER A 248 4.77 -12.27 9.36
CA SER A 248 4.43 -13.64 9.76
C SER A 248 2.96 -13.91 9.50
N PHE A 249 2.62 -15.07 8.93
CA PHE A 249 1.23 -15.51 8.75
C PHE A 249 1.02 -16.92 9.32
N GLU A 250 -0.12 -17.12 9.99
CA GLU A 250 -0.51 -18.40 10.55
C GLU A 250 -1.28 -19.20 9.49
N TYR A 251 -0.70 -20.30 9.03
CA TYR A 251 -1.20 -21.08 7.90
C TYR A 251 -1.68 -22.46 8.31
N LEU A 252 -2.86 -22.86 7.82
CA LEU A 252 -3.38 -24.22 8.02
C LEU A 252 -2.69 -25.19 7.06
N ILE A 253 -1.67 -25.90 7.55
CA ILE A 253 -0.88 -26.88 6.77
C ILE A 253 -1.67 -28.16 6.53
N ALA A 254 -2.30 -28.68 7.58
CA ALA A 254 -3.17 -29.85 7.56
C ALA A 254 -4.33 -29.65 8.54
N LYS A 255 -5.29 -30.57 8.57
CA LYS A 255 -6.43 -30.47 9.50
C LYS A 255 -5.92 -30.31 10.94
N ASN A 256 -6.36 -29.25 11.61
CA ASN A 256 -5.97 -28.87 12.97
C ASN A 256 -4.45 -28.64 13.16
N GLN A 257 -3.70 -28.40 12.08
CA GLN A 257 -2.27 -28.12 12.13
C GLN A 257 -1.99 -26.73 11.54
N LEU A 258 -1.93 -25.74 12.42
CA LEU A 258 -1.51 -24.37 12.11
C LEU A 258 0.00 -24.22 12.29
N GLN A 259 0.64 -23.51 11.37
CA GLN A 259 2.06 -23.19 11.42
C GLN A 259 2.26 -21.72 11.07
N TRP A 260 3.07 -21.04 11.88
CA TRP A 260 3.56 -19.71 11.53
C TRP A 260 4.68 -19.81 10.51
N ILE A 261 4.58 -18.98 9.47
CA ILE A 261 5.61 -18.82 8.45
C ILE A 261 5.98 -17.35 8.43
N THR A 262 7.28 -17.07 8.52
CA THR A 262 7.82 -15.71 8.65
C THR A 262 8.67 -15.37 7.43
N VAL A 263 8.36 -14.22 6.84
CA VAL A 263 9.08 -13.61 5.73
C VAL A 263 9.76 -12.36 6.24
N ILE A 264 11.08 -12.28 6.08
CA ILE A 264 11.89 -11.11 6.42
C ILE A 264 12.11 -10.32 5.13
N SER A 265 11.53 -9.12 5.04
CA SER A 265 11.57 -8.28 3.84
C SER A 265 11.25 -6.83 4.18
N GLU A 266 12.00 -5.89 3.60
CA GLU A 266 11.68 -4.44 3.64
C GLU A 266 10.28 -4.13 3.07
N GLN A 267 9.74 -5.02 2.23
CA GLN A 267 8.42 -4.89 1.63
C GLN A 267 7.32 -5.63 2.42
N ALA A 268 7.56 -6.06 3.67
CA ALA A 268 6.57 -6.77 4.49
C ALA A 268 5.25 -6.00 4.65
N ILE A 269 5.33 -4.66 4.80
CA ILE A 269 4.14 -3.80 4.87
C ILE A 269 3.34 -3.86 3.56
N LEU A 270 4.03 -3.79 2.41
CA LEU A 270 3.37 -3.89 1.11
C LEU A 270 2.72 -5.26 0.93
N MET A 271 3.40 -6.34 1.33
CA MET A 271 2.84 -7.69 1.30
C MET A 271 1.55 -7.78 2.15
N SER A 272 1.56 -7.24 3.36
CA SER A 272 0.36 -7.17 4.21
C SER A 272 -0.77 -6.36 3.56
N VAL A 273 -0.46 -5.24 2.93
CA VAL A 273 -1.46 -4.43 2.22
C VAL A 273 -2.04 -5.21 1.04
N CYS A 274 -1.23 -6.01 0.34
CA CYS A 274 -1.72 -6.86 -0.75
C CYS A 274 -2.66 -7.96 -0.24
N LEU A 275 -2.31 -8.64 0.87
CA LEU A 275 -3.17 -9.65 1.50
C LEU A 275 -4.51 -9.04 1.92
N GLN A 276 -4.49 -7.88 2.58
CA GLN A 276 -5.71 -7.17 2.96
C GLN A 276 -6.56 -6.82 1.74
N ALA A 277 -5.95 -6.24 0.70
CA ALA A 277 -6.67 -5.80 -0.49
C ALA A 277 -7.30 -6.97 -1.27
N MET A 278 -6.65 -8.13 -1.33
CA MET A 278 -7.25 -9.34 -1.92
C MET A 278 -8.47 -9.80 -1.13
N ILE A 279 -8.38 -9.81 0.21
CA ILE A 279 -9.50 -10.20 1.07
C ILE A 279 -10.66 -9.22 0.95
N ASP A 280 -10.39 -7.92 0.97
CA ASP A 280 -11.41 -6.89 0.79
C ASP A 280 -12.16 -7.08 -0.52
N GLU A 281 -11.45 -7.34 -1.63
CA GLU A 281 -12.07 -7.59 -2.93
C GLU A 281 -12.92 -8.87 -2.95
N LEU A 282 -12.45 -9.95 -2.29
CA LEU A 282 -13.21 -11.20 -2.16
C LEU A 282 -14.50 -11.00 -1.36
N LEU A 283 -14.43 -10.24 -0.26
CA LEU A 283 -15.60 -9.92 0.57
C LEU A 283 -16.58 -9.01 -0.18
N SER A 284 -16.09 -8.03 -0.93
CA SER A 284 -16.93 -7.15 -1.76
C SER A 284 -17.73 -7.93 -2.79
N LYS A 285 -17.11 -8.90 -3.51
CA LYS A 285 -17.86 -9.74 -4.48
C LYS A 285 -18.96 -10.58 -3.85
N THR A 286 -18.74 -11.04 -2.63
CA THR A 286 -19.74 -11.80 -1.88
C THR A 286 -20.94 -10.93 -1.50
N ILE A 287 -20.72 -9.62 -1.33
CA ILE A 287 -21.73 -8.64 -0.92
C ILE A 287 -22.41 -7.95 -2.14
N ASP A 288 -21.74 -7.90 -3.30
CA ASP A 288 -22.20 -7.25 -4.54
C ASP A 288 -23.36 -7.98 -5.27
N SER A 289 -24.04 -8.90 -4.58
CA SER A 289 -25.46 -9.20 -4.85
C SER A 289 -26.40 -8.09 -4.32
N SER A 290 -25.86 -7.01 -3.73
CA SER A 290 -26.63 -5.86 -3.28
C SER A 290 -25.87 -4.54 -3.51
N ASN A 291 -26.47 -3.67 -4.32
CA ASN A 291 -25.99 -2.34 -4.72
C ASN A 291 -25.32 -1.54 -3.61
N LYS A 292 -24.13 -0.97 -3.87
CA LYS A 292 -23.61 0.19 -3.13
C LYS A 292 -23.09 1.28 -4.05
N ILE A 293 -23.97 2.24 -4.33
CA ILE A 293 -23.57 3.61 -4.63
C ILE A 293 -23.29 4.25 -3.28
N GLN A 294 -22.03 4.58 -2.99
CA GLN A 294 -21.69 5.41 -1.83
C GLN A 294 -22.00 6.88 -2.17
N GLU A 295 -23.10 7.40 -1.64
CA GLU A 295 -23.33 8.84 -1.53
C GLU A 295 -22.30 9.43 -0.55
N VAL A 296 -21.37 10.21 -1.08
CA VAL A 296 -20.44 11.01 -0.27
C VAL A 296 -21.22 12.21 0.26
N SER A 297 -21.62 12.18 1.54
CA SER A 297 -22.26 13.33 2.17
C SER A 297 -21.29 14.52 2.19
N GLN A 298 -21.64 15.62 1.52
CA GLN A 298 -20.92 16.89 1.56
C GLN A 298 -21.10 17.55 2.93
N LYS A 299 -20.23 17.23 3.88
CA LYS A 299 -20.12 17.97 5.15
C LYS A 299 -18.78 18.70 5.17
N SER A 300 -18.82 20.02 5.31
CA SER A 300 -17.65 20.87 5.56
C SER A 300 -17.29 20.84 7.05
N TRP A 301 -16.00 20.82 7.37
CA TRP A 301 -15.49 20.78 8.74
C TRP A 301 -14.33 21.75 8.92
N ILE A 302 -13.92 22.02 10.15
CA ILE A 302 -12.82 22.96 10.44
C ILE A 302 -11.61 22.16 10.93
N TYR A 303 -10.47 22.30 10.24
CA TYR A 303 -9.18 21.82 10.70
C TYR A 303 -8.48 22.95 11.46
N VAL A 304 -7.97 22.66 12.66
CA VAL A 304 -7.19 23.62 13.46
C VAL A 304 -5.74 23.20 13.42
N MET A 305 -4.88 24.05 12.87
CA MET A 305 -3.43 23.88 12.77
C MET A 305 -2.75 24.04 14.14
N ARG A 306 -1.52 23.57 14.29
CA ARG A 306 -0.71 23.68 15.52
C ARG A 306 -0.42 25.13 15.91
N ASP A 307 -0.40 26.04 14.95
CA ASP A 307 -0.24 27.49 15.18
C ASP A 307 -1.55 28.18 15.63
N GLY A 308 -2.64 27.42 15.76
CA GLY A 308 -3.96 27.90 16.19
C GLY A 308 -4.82 28.50 15.06
N GLN A 309 -4.32 28.58 13.83
CA GLN A 309 -5.12 28.98 12.68
C GLN A 309 -6.10 27.86 12.28
N SER A 310 -7.19 28.23 11.61
CA SER A 310 -8.23 27.28 11.22
C SER A 310 -8.55 27.35 9.73
N ILE A 311 -8.72 26.19 9.10
CA ILE A 311 -9.03 26.04 7.67
C ILE A 311 -10.34 25.26 7.54
N THR A 312 -11.25 25.73 6.69
CA THR A 312 -12.46 24.97 6.36
C THR A 312 -12.12 23.90 5.33
N VAL A 313 -12.34 22.65 5.69
CA VAL A 313 -12.12 21.44 4.89
C VAL A 313 -13.45 20.97 4.32
N GLY A 314 -13.61 21.05 3.02
CA GLY A 314 -14.77 20.54 2.28
C GLY A 314 -14.33 19.76 1.03
N SER A 315 -15.17 18.82 0.58
CA SER A 315 -15.03 18.21 -0.75
C SER A 315 -15.30 19.29 -1.79
N SER A 316 -14.25 19.83 -2.41
CA SER A 316 -14.33 20.87 -3.43
C SER A 316 -15.11 20.36 -4.65
N SER A 317 -16.28 20.95 -4.90
CA SER A 317 -16.89 20.99 -6.23
C SER A 317 -17.24 22.44 -6.54
N LYS A 318 -16.47 23.02 -7.46
CA LYS A 318 -16.65 24.32 -8.14
C LYS A 318 -16.65 25.55 -7.22
N GLU A 319 -15.54 26.28 -7.22
CA GLU A 319 -15.62 27.74 -7.13
C GLU A 319 -14.87 28.35 -8.31
N SER A 320 -15.66 29.05 -9.11
CA SER A 320 -15.29 30.01 -10.13
C SER A 320 -14.42 31.11 -9.54
N GLU A 321 -13.47 31.59 -10.34
CA GLU A 321 -12.75 32.85 -10.11
C GLU A 321 -13.76 33.98 -9.90
N ASP A 322 -13.90 34.44 -8.67
CA ASP A 322 -13.83 35.85 -8.32
C ASP A 322 -14.04 36.07 -6.81
N SER A 323 -13.33 37.05 -6.27
CA SER A 323 -13.41 37.60 -4.90
C SER A 323 -12.57 36.92 -3.79
N LYS A 324 -11.25 37.20 -3.81
CA LYS A 324 -10.44 37.24 -2.59
C LYS A 324 -10.97 38.36 -1.67
N LYS A 325 -11.72 38.02 -0.64
CA LYS A 325 -11.86 38.83 0.58
C LYS A 325 -11.68 37.96 1.82
N ASN A 326 -10.58 38.20 2.53
CA ASN A 326 -10.34 37.71 3.88
C ASN A 326 -11.47 38.22 4.80
N TYR A 327 -12.38 37.34 5.20
CA TYR A 327 -13.33 37.63 6.27
C TYR A 327 -12.81 37.03 7.59
N TYR A 328 -12.22 37.89 8.42
CA TYR A 328 -12.05 37.63 9.85
C TYR A 328 -13.44 37.59 10.50
N PHE A 329 -13.92 36.40 10.85
CA PHE A 329 -15.09 36.27 11.72
C PHE A 329 -14.66 36.19 13.19
N LYS A 330 -15.01 37.22 13.95
CA LYS A 330 -15.04 37.18 15.42
C LYS A 330 -16.11 36.16 15.86
N GLN A 331 -15.75 35.28 16.79
CA GLN A 331 -16.65 34.33 17.43
C GLN A 331 -17.88 35.00 18.06
N PRO A 332 -19.07 34.37 18.00
CA PRO A 332 -20.04 34.43 19.06
C PRO A 332 -19.97 33.19 19.97
N SER A 333 -20.45 33.39 21.19
CA SER A 333 -20.25 32.60 22.39
C SER A 333 -20.91 31.22 22.45
N LYS A 334 -20.17 30.28 23.06
CA LYS A 334 -20.60 29.15 23.91
C LYS A 334 -21.66 28.18 23.38
N SER A 335 -21.18 27.04 22.88
CA SER A 335 -21.63 25.72 23.34
C SER A 335 -20.39 24.85 23.53
N GLU A 336 -20.32 24.10 24.64
CA GLU A 336 -19.13 23.35 25.04
C GLU A 336 -18.90 22.13 24.12
N PRO A 337 -17.68 21.92 23.60
CA PRO A 337 -17.36 20.72 22.83
C PRO A 337 -17.09 19.52 23.78
N ILE A 338 -17.58 18.36 23.36
CA ILE A 338 -17.53 17.04 24.01
C ILE A 338 -16.08 16.59 24.38
N MET A 339 -15.05 17.29 23.93
CA MET A 339 -13.64 17.00 24.20
C MET A 339 -13.19 17.18 25.66
N LYS A 340 -13.95 17.91 26.50
CA LYS A 340 -13.62 17.99 27.94
C LYS A 340 -13.87 16.69 28.71
N LYS A 341 -14.69 15.76 28.20
CA LYS A 341 -14.97 14.49 28.90
C LYS A 341 -13.90 13.40 28.72
N LEU A 342 -12.96 13.57 27.78
CA LEU A 342 -11.87 12.62 27.56
C LEU A 342 -10.58 12.99 28.31
N ALA A 343 -10.33 14.28 28.54
CA ALA A 343 -9.16 14.74 29.31
C ALA A 343 -9.25 14.38 30.80
N ASP A 344 -10.45 14.39 31.39
CA ASP A 344 -10.66 14.03 32.81
C ASP A 344 -10.54 12.52 33.11
N ARG A 345 -10.50 11.68 32.06
CA ARG A 345 -10.31 10.21 32.20
C ARG A 345 -8.84 9.78 32.02
N LEU A 346 -7.96 10.65 31.54
CA LEU A 346 -6.54 10.38 31.31
C LEU A 346 -5.61 10.93 32.41
N SER A 347 -6.17 11.60 33.44
CA SER A 347 -5.40 12.15 34.57
C SER A 347 -5.26 11.19 35.77
N ILE A 348 -5.72 9.94 35.65
CA ILE A 348 -5.52 8.86 36.65
C ILE A 348 -4.42 7.90 36.17
N VAL A 349 -3.22 8.41 35.89
CA VAL A 349 -1.98 7.61 35.91
C VAL A 349 -0.89 8.50 36.51
N LYS A 350 -0.86 8.59 37.85
CA LYS A 350 0.25 9.23 38.56
C LYS A 350 1.43 8.25 38.62
N ILE A 351 2.45 8.54 37.83
CA ILE A 351 3.78 7.95 37.89
C ILE A 351 4.36 8.23 39.29
N LYS A 352 4.54 7.19 40.10
CA LYS A 352 5.16 7.27 41.43
C LYS A 352 6.68 7.18 41.26
N ARG A 353 7.37 8.33 41.38
CA ARG A 353 8.82 8.39 41.61
C ARG A 353 9.14 7.79 42.99
N SER A 354 10.15 6.92 43.08
CA SER A 354 10.74 6.48 44.34
C SER A 354 12.24 6.79 44.34
N ASN A 355 12.69 7.58 45.31
CA ASN A 355 14.10 7.68 45.70
C ASN A 355 14.31 6.88 47.00
N ASP A 356 15.37 6.05 46.95
CA ASP A 356 16.25 5.45 47.96
C ASP A 356 15.87 5.35 49.46
N VAL A 357 16.08 4.17 50.06
CA VAL A 357 17.29 3.80 50.85
C VAL A 357 17.08 2.47 51.64
N ARG A 358 18.06 1.56 51.47
CA ARG A 358 18.60 0.47 52.35
C ARG A 358 17.88 -0.86 52.66
N ASN A 359 18.59 -1.92 52.26
CA ASN A 359 19.15 -3.04 53.04
C ASN A 359 18.72 -4.48 52.70
N ASN A 360 19.77 -5.29 52.45
CA ASN A 360 19.97 -6.72 52.71
C ASN A 360 19.86 -7.74 51.56
N ILE A 361 21.06 -8.13 51.12
CA ILE A 361 21.59 -9.40 50.60
C ILE A 361 20.66 -10.63 50.76
N SER A 362 20.31 -11.29 49.65
CA SER A 362 20.70 -12.69 49.34
C SER A 362 20.17 -13.16 47.98
N ASP A 363 21.11 -13.55 47.11
CA ASP A 363 21.10 -14.57 46.05
C ASP A 363 19.79 -15.32 45.74
N LYS A 364 19.28 -15.25 44.48
CA LYS A 364 19.53 -16.23 43.39
C LYS A 364 18.46 -16.22 42.28
N VAL A 365 18.98 -16.37 41.05
CA VAL A 365 18.37 -16.88 39.80
C VAL A 365 17.60 -15.89 38.92
N GLN A 366 18.11 -15.77 37.70
CA GLN A 366 17.91 -14.75 36.68
C GLN A 366 16.92 -15.26 35.62
N GLY A 367 15.75 -14.62 35.54
CA GLY A 367 14.84 -14.71 34.39
C GLY A 367 15.09 -13.53 33.46
N LYS A 368 15.44 -13.80 32.19
CA LYS A 368 15.60 -12.77 31.15
C LYS A 368 14.27 -12.02 30.95
N GLN A 369 14.33 -10.69 31.06
CA GLN A 369 13.25 -9.78 30.71
C GLN A 369 13.06 -9.74 29.19
N THR A 370 11.83 -9.99 28.74
CA THR A 370 11.39 -9.88 27.35
C THR A 370 11.24 -8.40 26.99
N LEU A 371 11.93 -7.96 25.94
CA LEU A 371 11.75 -6.63 25.36
C LEU A 371 10.35 -6.50 24.74
N GLU A 372 9.71 -5.35 24.93
CA GLU A 372 8.41 -4.99 24.33
C GLU A 372 8.58 -4.81 22.80
N TYR A 373 7.94 -5.67 22.00
CA TYR A 373 7.87 -5.54 20.54
C TYR A 373 6.58 -4.80 20.16
N ASP A 374 6.64 -3.88 19.20
CA ASP A 374 5.45 -3.28 18.59
C ASP A 374 4.82 -4.30 17.62
N ILE A 375 3.69 -4.89 18.01
CA ILE A 375 3.02 -5.98 17.29
C ILE A 375 1.66 -5.49 16.79
N LYS A 376 1.44 -5.58 15.47
CA LYS A 376 0.13 -5.35 14.86
C LYS A 376 -0.42 -6.63 14.25
N GLU A 377 -1.53 -7.15 14.78
CA GLU A 377 -2.19 -8.38 14.30
C GLU A 377 -3.43 -8.08 13.46
N ASN A 378 -3.61 -8.84 12.38
CA ASN A 378 -4.80 -8.79 11.53
C ASN A 378 -5.51 -10.15 11.48
N ASN A 379 -6.77 -10.19 11.90
CA ASN A 379 -7.56 -11.42 12.02
C ASN A 379 -8.61 -11.49 10.89
N ALA A 380 -8.25 -12.06 9.75
CA ALA A 380 -9.10 -12.07 8.56
C ALA A 380 -10.34 -12.98 8.66
N PHE A 381 -10.31 -14.03 9.50
CA PHE A 381 -11.35 -15.08 9.51
C PHE A 381 -11.92 -15.39 10.90
N ARG A 382 -12.20 -14.38 11.74
CA ARG A 382 -12.83 -14.61 13.06
C ARG A 382 -14.19 -15.31 13.03
N MET A 383 -14.80 -15.53 11.87
CA MET A 383 -16.13 -16.13 11.71
C MET A 383 -16.16 -17.48 10.97
N ILE A 384 -15.01 -18.02 10.54
CA ILE A 384 -14.97 -19.33 9.90
C ILE A 384 -14.54 -20.34 10.97
N GLY A 385 -15.46 -21.20 11.38
CA GLY A 385 -15.15 -22.32 12.27
C GLY A 385 -14.28 -23.35 11.54
N ASP A 386 -13.56 -24.19 12.29
CA ASP A 386 -12.74 -25.27 11.71
C ASP A 386 -13.55 -26.26 10.84
N ASP A 387 -14.88 -26.22 10.92
CA ASP A 387 -15.81 -27.04 10.12
C ASP A 387 -16.13 -26.44 8.74
N ASP A 388 -15.72 -25.20 8.45
CA ASP A 388 -16.01 -24.45 7.22
C ASP A 388 -14.76 -24.24 6.31
N LEU A 389 -13.62 -24.86 6.65
CA LEU A 389 -12.34 -24.87 5.89
C LEU A 389 -11.99 -26.26 5.34
#